data_AF-A0A952EWQ3-F1
#
_entry.id   AF-A0A952EWQ3-F1
#
_cell.length_a   1.000
_cell.length_b   1.000
_cell.length_c   1.000
_cell.angle_alpha   90.00
_cell.angle_beta   90.00
_cell.angle_gamma   90.00
#
_symmetry.space_group_name_H-M   'P 1'
#
loop_
_entity.id
_entity.type
_entity.pdbx_description
1 polymer ?
#
loop_
_entity_poly.entity_id
_entity_poly.type
_entity_poly.pdbx_seq_one_letter_code
_entity_poly.pdbx_strand_id
1 'polypeptide(L)' 'RSLRVCALLRKPDAVRADVDISYVGLDIPNEFVVGYGLDYAERYRDLPYIGTLDPKVYEEE' A
#
# COMPACT_ATOMS: atom_id res chain seq x y z
N ARG A 1 -5.03 -24.60 -16.06
CA ARG A 1 -5.18 -23.78 -14.83
C ARG A 1 -4.25 -22.58 -14.97
N SER A 2 -4.69 -21.36 -14.67
CA SER A 2 -3.89 -20.13 -14.81
C SER A 2 -3.71 -19.42 -13.46
N LEU A 3 -2.66 -18.62 -13.33
CA LEU A 3 -2.38 -17.76 -12.16
C LEU A 3 -2.38 -16.30 -12.62
N ARG A 4 -3.00 -15.42 -11.83
CA ARG A 4 -3.03 -13.96 -12.04
C ARG A 4 -2.99 -13.25 -10.69
N VAL A 5 -2.38 -12.07 -10.65
CA VAL A 5 -2.25 -11.24 -9.45
C VAL A 5 -3.05 -9.96 -9.61
N CYS A 6 -3.73 -9.54 -8.55
CA CYS A 6 -4.43 -8.26 -8.45
C CYS A 6 -3.91 -7.52 -7.22
N ALA A 7 -3.52 -6.25 -7.40
CA ALA A 7 -3.09 -5.37 -6.33
C ALA A 7 -3.93 -4.10 -6.35
N LEU A 8 -4.49 -3.71 -5.19
CA LEU A 8 -5.23 -2.45 -5.08
C LEU A 8 -4.29 -1.25 -5.29
N LEU A 9 -3.13 -1.28 -4.64
CA LEU A 9 -2.12 -0.23 -4.71
C LEU A 9 -0.81 -0.82 -5.23
N ARG A 10 -0.15 -0.09 -6.13
CA ARG A 10 1.21 -0.38 -6.59
C ARG A 10 2.07 0.87 -6.40
N LYS A 11 3.31 0.67 -5.96
CA LYS A 11 4.35 1.71 -5.87
C LYS A 11 5.39 1.43 -6.95
N PRO A 12 5.28 2.02 -8.17
CA PRO A 12 6.15 1.67 -9.28
C PRO A 12 7.64 1.83 -8.95
N ASP A 13 8.00 2.90 -8.25
CA ASP A 13 9.39 3.21 -7.90
C ASP A 13 9.96 2.32 -6.79
N ALA A 14 9.10 1.58 -6.07
CA ALA A 14 9.50 0.65 -5.02
C ALA A 14 9.58 -0.81 -5.50
N VAL A 15 9.29 -1.08 -6.79
CA VAL A 15 9.37 -2.43 -7.36
C VAL A 15 10.83 -2.87 -7.42
N ARG A 16 11.14 -3.98 -6.73
CA ARG A 16 12.49 -4.57 -6.69
C ARG A 16 12.61 -5.90 -7.45
N ALA A 17 11.48 -6.50 -7.77
CA ALA A 17 11.40 -7.77 -8.47
C ALA A 17 10.46 -7.62 -9.66
N ASP A 18 10.80 -8.25 -10.78
CA ASP A 18 9.93 -8.32 -11.93
C ASP A 18 8.77 -9.28 -11.63
N VAL A 19 7.59 -8.71 -11.35
CA VAL A 19 6.37 -9.44 -11.01
C VAL A 19 5.28 -9.00 -11.97
N ASP A 20 4.71 -9.97 -12.70
CA ASP A 20 3.56 -9.73 -13.58
C ASP A 20 2.28 -9.55 -12.75
N ILE A 21 1.82 -8.30 -12.66
CA ILE A 21 0.57 -7.93 -11.97
C ILE A 21 -0.50 -7.68 -13.03
N SER A 22 -1.41 -8.65 -13.17
CA SER A 22 -2.47 -8.60 -14.15
C SER A 22 -3.49 -7.48 -13.92
N TYR A 23 -3.69 -7.06 -12.67
CA TYR A 23 -4.66 -6.03 -12.31
C TYR A 23 -4.09 -5.08 -11.26
N VAL A 24 -4.11 -3.78 -11.55
CA VAL A 24 -3.69 -2.72 -10.63
C VAL A 24 -4.86 -1.76 -10.44
N GLY A 25 -5.22 -1.48 -9.19
CA GLY A 25 -6.24 -0.48 -8.87
C GLY A 25 -5.71 0.94 -9.09
N LEU A 26 -4.65 1.30 -8.37
CA LEU A 26 -4.04 2.63 -8.38
C LEU A 26 -2.51 2.53 -8.27
N ASP A 27 -1.81 3.34 -9.05
CA ASP A 27 -0.40 3.64 -8.81
C ASP A 27 -0.29 4.83 -7.86
N ILE A 28 0.52 4.69 -6.82
CA ILE A 28 0.73 5.70 -5.78
C ILE A 28 2.22 6.02 -5.61
N PRO A 29 2.56 7.24 -5.16
CA PRO A 29 3.94 7.59 -4.81
C PRO A 29 4.44 6.72 -3.65
N ASN A 30 5.75 6.80 -3.39
CA ASN A 30 6.38 6.04 -2.32
C ASN A 30 6.16 6.66 -0.93
N GLU A 31 4.90 6.75 -0.53
CA GLU A 31 4.45 7.31 0.75
C GLU A 31 4.00 6.21 1.72
N PHE A 32 4.13 6.43 3.03
CA PHE A 32 3.58 5.48 4.00
C PHE A 32 2.06 5.64 4.08
N VAL A 33 1.30 4.62 3.65
CA VAL A 33 -0.17 4.69 3.58
C VAL A 33 -0.82 3.70 4.55
N VAL A 34 -1.93 4.13 5.15
CA VAL A 34 -2.76 3.34 6.07
C VAL A 34 -4.23 3.38 5.66
N GLY A 35 -5.06 2.53 6.25
CA GLY A 35 -6.48 2.44 5.94
C GLY A 35 -6.80 1.35 4.91
N TYR A 36 -8.08 1.00 4.81
CA TYR A 36 -8.56 -0.06 3.93
C TYR A 36 -7.82 -1.40 4.12
N GLY A 37 -7.55 -1.76 5.37
CA GLY A 37 -6.79 -2.94 5.78
C GLY A 37 -5.27 -2.74 5.96
N LEU A 38 -4.71 -1.66 5.42
CA LEU A 38 -3.30 -1.26 5.63
C LEU A 38 -3.13 -0.66 7.03
N ASP A 39 -1.98 -0.91 7.66
CA ASP A 39 -1.76 -0.55 9.06
C ASP A 39 -0.42 0.12 9.36
N TYR A 40 -0.39 0.77 10.51
CA TYR A 40 0.81 1.12 11.24
C TYR A 40 0.64 0.69 12.70
N ALA A 41 1.55 -0.13 13.23
CA ALA A 41 1.46 -0.69 14.58
C ALA A 41 0.08 -1.28 14.90
N GLU A 42 -0.48 -2.05 13.95
CA GLU A 42 -1.82 -2.66 14.01
C GLU A 42 -3.01 -1.68 14.01
N ARG A 43 -2.77 -0.37 13.94
CA ARG A 43 -3.80 0.67 13.92
C ARG A 43 -4.23 1.03 12.49
N TYR A 44 -5.36 1.72 12.38
CA TYR A 44 -5.89 2.36 11.16
C TYR A 44 -6.46 1.44 10.08
N ARG A 45 -6.46 0.10 10.26
CA ARG A 45 -7.00 -0.86 9.26
C ARG A 45 -8.47 -0.62 8.91
N ASP A 46 -9.24 -0.12 9.86
CA ASP A 46 -10.69 0.07 9.82
C ASP A 46 -11.14 1.34 9.10
N LEU A 47 -10.21 2.25 8.76
CA LEU A 47 -10.56 3.44 7.99
C LEU A 47 -11.13 3.05 6.62
N PRO A 48 -12.29 3.62 6.21
CA PRO A 48 -12.95 3.28 4.96
C PRO A 48 -12.29 3.94 3.73
N TYR A 49 -11.13 4.57 3.92
CA TYR A 49 -10.34 5.24 2.91
C TYR A 49 -8.85 4.93 3.10
N ILE A 50 -8.06 5.22 2.08
CA ILE A 50 -6.59 5.14 2.12
C ILE A 50 -6.07 6.56 2.34
N GLY A 51 -5.12 6.73 3.26
CA GLY A 51 -4.48 8.02 3.54
C GLY A 51 -2.99 7.87 3.80
N THR A 52 -2.24 8.94 3.57
CA THR A 52 -0.83 9.03 3.95
C THR A 52 -0.70 9.27 5.45
N LEU A 53 0.17 8.52 6.11
CA LEU A 53 0.48 8.69 7.53
C LEU A 53 1.47 9.85 7.72
N ASP A 54 1.18 10.76 8.65
CA ASP A 54 2.08 11.87 8.97
C ASP A 54 3.40 11.33 9.56
N PRO A 55 4.58 11.75 9.05
CA PRO A 55 5.87 11.27 9.53
C PRO A 55 6.09 11.36 11.03
N LYS A 56 5.52 12.38 11.69
CA LYS A 56 5.62 12.54 13.15
C LYS A 56 5.11 11.34 13.93
N VAL A 57 4.18 10.57 13.35
CA VAL A 57 3.60 9.40 14.02
C VAL A 57 4.58 8.24 14.14
N TYR A 58 5.58 8.15 13.25
CA TYR A 58 6.55 7.05 13.22
C TYR A 58 8.01 7.48 13.35
N GLU A 59 8.30 8.77 13.30
CA GLU A 59 9.64 9.32 13.59
C GLU A 59 9.84 9.64 15.09
N GLU A 60 8.77 9.69 15.89
CA GLU A 60 8.82 9.89 17.34
C GLU A 60 9.03 8.58 18.15
N GLU A 61 9.23 7.43 17.46
CA GLU A 61 9.55 6.12 18.06
C GLU A 61 11.05 5.77 17.99
#